data_AF-A0A0R2U7A3-F1
#
_entry.id   AF-A0A0R2U7A3-F1
#
_cell.length_a   1.000
_cell.length_b   1.000
_cell.length_c   1.000
_cell.angle_alpha   90.00
_cell.angle_beta   90.00
_cell.angle_gamma   90.00
#
_symmetry.space_group_name_H-M   'P 1'
#
loop_
_entity.id
_entity.type
_entity.pdbx_description
1 polymer ?
#
loop_
_entity_poly.entity_id
_entity_poly.type
_entity_poly.pdbx_seq_one_letter_code
_entity_poly.pdbx_strand_id
1 'polypeptide(L)'
;MDIMISSNFERLLFDLYDKDGKAIADLMTDAKAGHMRLSETVLTKARQLFSSYRCDDKGMVDLIRDTYRDHDYLLDPHTAIGLAAARECRADLQTPMVTLATAHPAKFPDAVKQAGYPSDPELPPHMANLFEREERFTILDNDQSTVQSFISDNITA
;
A
#
# COMPACT_ATOMS: atom_id res chain seq x y z
N MET A 1 -4.77 -1.98 -2.71
CA MET A 1 -3.67 -2.16 -1.72
C MET A 1 -3.93 -3.49 -1.02
N ASP A 2 -3.59 -4.59 -1.69
CA ASP A 2 -4.30 -5.84 -1.47
C ASP A 2 -3.47 -6.74 -0.55
N ILE A 3 -3.84 -6.74 0.72
CA ILE A 3 -3.17 -7.50 1.77
C ILE A 3 -4.21 -8.21 2.64
N MET A 4 -3.92 -9.45 3.03
CA MET A 4 -4.75 -10.19 3.99
C MET A 4 -4.43 -9.77 5.43
N ILE A 5 -3.14 -9.59 5.74
CA ILE A 5 -2.65 -9.19 7.06
C ILE A 5 -1.60 -8.11 6.85
N SER A 6 -1.71 -7.02 7.60
CA SER A 6 -0.69 -5.96 7.62
C SER A 6 0.48 -6.38 8.50
N SER A 7 1.58 -6.81 7.87
CA SER A 7 2.76 -7.37 8.56
C SER A 7 3.40 -6.42 9.57
N ASN A 8 3.29 -5.11 9.37
CA ASN A 8 3.83 -4.11 10.29
C ASN A 8 2.87 -3.71 11.41
N PHE A 9 1.60 -4.15 11.37
CA PHE A 9 0.62 -3.77 12.38
C PHE A 9 0.99 -4.28 13.78
N GLU A 10 1.68 -5.43 13.86
CA GLU A 10 2.23 -5.96 15.11
C GLU A 10 3.17 -4.96 15.82
N ARG A 11 3.98 -4.18 15.08
CA ARG A 11 4.87 -3.17 15.66
C ARG A 11 4.09 -2.04 16.35
N LEU A 12 3.01 -1.57 15.72
CA LEU A 12 2.13 -0.59 16.34
C LEU A 12 1.44 -1.17 17.59
N LEU A 13 0.96 -2.41 17.51
CA LEU A 13 0.35 -3.07 18.66
C LEU A 13 1.34 -3.16 19.82
N PHE A 14 2.60 -3.51 19.57
CA PHE A 14 3.63 -3.56 20.61
C PHE A 14 3.77 -2.23 21.36
N ASP A 15 3.80 -1.10 20.66
CA ASP A 15 3.83 0.21 21.31
C ASP A 15 2.54 0.52 22.09
N LEU A 16 1.36 0.14 21.56
CA LEU A 16 0.07 0.37 22.24
C LEU A 16 -0.12 -0.49 23.49
N TYR A 17 0.50 -1.67 23.53
CA TYR A 17 0.60 -2.58 24.67
C TYR A 17 1.80 -2.25 25.57
N ASP A 18 2.30 -1.01 25.51
CA ASP A 18 3.36 -0.51 26.40
C ASP A 18 4.64 -1.36 26.33
N LYS A 19 4.92 -1.93 25.15
CA LYS A 19 6.08 -2.78 24.84
C LYS A 19 6.09 -4.12 25.57
N ASP A 20 4.92 -4.63 25.95
CA ASP A 20 4.77 -5.97 26.51
C ASP A 20 4.85 -7.04 25.40
N GLY A 21 6.05 -7.62 25.24
CA GLY A 21 6.30 -8.67 24.25
C GLY A 21 5.52 -9.96 24.52
N LYS A 22 5.19 -10.28 25.78
CA LYS A 22 4.40 -11.46 26.11
C LYS A 22 2.95 -11.25 25.67
N ALA A 23 2.36 -10.10 25.97
CA ALA A 23 0.99 -9.78 25.54
C ALA A 23 0.86 -9.83 24.01
N ILE A 24 1.86 -9.35 23.27
CA ILE A 24 1.86 -9.45 21.80
C ILE A 24 2.00 -10.89 21.31
N ALA A 25 2.89 -11.69 21.91
CA ALA A 25 3.02 -13.10 21.53
C ALA A 25 1.72 -13.89 21.75
N ASP A 26 1.03 -13.64 22.87
CA ASP A 26 -0.26 -14.24 23.18
C ASP A 26 -1.33 -13.76 22.15
N LEU A 27 -1.40 -12.46 21.86
CA LEU A 27 -2.32 -11.89 20.87
C LEU A 27 -2.09 -12.44 19.44
N MET A 28 -0.83 -12.61 19.03
CA MET A 28 -0.48 -13.18 17.72
C MET A 28 -0.81 -14.67 17.65
N THR A 29 -0.76 -15.39 18.77
CA THR A 29 -1.19 -16.78 18.86
C THR A 29 -2.70 -16.90 18.65
N ASP A 30 -3.49 -16.05 19.31
CA ASP A 30 -4.95 -16.00 19.13
C ASP A 30 -5.32 -15.59 17.69
N ALA A 31 -4.62 -14.61 17.12
CA ALA A 31 -4.85 -14.15 15.76
C ALA A 31 -4.64 -15.26 14.72
N LYS A 32 -3.63 -16.12 14.91
CA LYS A 32 -3.40 -17.30 14.07
C LYS A 32 -4.52 -18.32 14.17
N ALA A 33 -5.21 -18.39 15.30
CA ALA A 33 -6.41 -19.20 15.47
C ALA A 33 -7.67 -18.55 14.86
N GLY A 34 -7.55 -17.37 14.23
CA GLY A 34 -8.66 -16.65 13.60
C GLY A 34 -9.36 -15.65 14.51
N HIS A 35 -8.82 -15.39 15.70
CA HIS A 35 -9.42 -14.51 16.70
C HIS A 35 -8.44 -13.39 17.07
N MET A 36 -8.66 -12.18 16.58
CA MET A 36 -7.94 -11.00 17.07
C MET A 36 -8.94 -10.01 17.65
N ARG A 37 -8.94 -9.88 18.98
CA ARG A 37 -9.76 -8.88 19.67
C ARG A 37 -8.84 -7.99 20.50
N LEU A 38 -8.81 -6.72 20.12
CA LEU A 38 -8.11 -5.69 20.90
C LEU A 38 -8.97 -5.27 22.10
N SER A 39 -8.33 -4.98 23.23
CA SER A 39 -9.03 -4.41 24.37
C SER A 39 -9.52 -2.98 24.05
N GLU A 40 -10.59 -2.54 24.70
CA GLU A 40 -11.11 -1.18 24.52
C GLU A 40 -10.07 -0.11 24.88
N THR A 41 -9.22 -0.38 25.87
CA THR A 41 -8.12 0.50 26.24
C THR A 41 -7.14 0.69 25.08
N VAL A 42 -6.72 -0.40 24.43
CA VAL A 42 -5.78 -0.35 23.29
C VAL A 42 -6.43 0.31 22.07
N LEU A 43 -7.69 -0.02 21.78
CA LEU A 43 -8.44 0.63 20.70
C LEU A 43 -8.61 2.14 20.93
N THR A 44 -8.83 2.55 22.18
CA THR A 44 -8.94 3.97 22.54
C THR A 44 -7.61 4.69 22.33
N LYS A 45 -6.48 4.11 22.79
CA LYS A 45 -5.14 4.64 22.51
C LYS A 45 -4.89 4.76 20.99
N ALA A 46 -5.24 3.74 20.21
CA ALA A 46 -5.07 3.75 18.76
C ALA A 46 -5.88 4.87 18.09
N ARG A 47 -7.16 5.03 18.47
CA ARG A 47 -8.07 6.06 17.91
C ARG A 47 -7.71 7.49 18.26
N GLN A 48 -6.88 7.71 19.29
CA GLN A 48 -6.33 9.03 19.59
C GLN A 48 -5.22 9.43 18.61
N LEU A 49 -4.56 8.45 17.98
CA LEU A 49 -3.40 8.66 17.12
C LEU A 49 -3.69 8.45 15.63
N PHE A 50 -4.61 7.55 15.31
CA PHE A 50 -4.88 7.09 13.95
C PHE A 50 -6.36 7.18 13.60
N SER A 51 -6.62 7.63 12.37
CA SER A 51 -7.89 7.48 11.67
C SER A 51 -7.69 6.56 10.47
N SER A 52 -8.76 5.91 10.02
CA SER A 52 -8.72 5.03 8.85
C SER A 52 -9.93 5.25 7.97
N TYR A 53 -9.73 5.13 6.66
CA TYR A 53 -10.78 5.24 5.66
C TYR A 53 -10.66 4.12 4.63
N ARG A 54 -11.79 3.73 4.03
CA ARG A 54 -11.83 2.76 2.94
C ARG A 54 -12.37 3.45 1.68
N CYS A 55 -11.54 3.49 0.65
CA CYS A 55 -11.94 3.92 -0.69
C CYS A 55 -12.13 2.66 -1.56
N ASP A 56 -13.24 2.59 -2.29
CA ASP A 56 -13.48 1.52 -3.26
C ASP A 56 -12.97 1.92 -4.67
N ASP A 57 -13.00 0.98 -5.60
CA ASP A 57 -12.47 1.18 -6.95
C ASP A 57 -13.15 2.36 -7.68
N LYS A 58 -14.47 2.50 -7.51
CA LYS A 58 -15.22 3.60 -8.11
C LYS A 58 -14.76 4.94 -7.54
N GLY A 59 -14.71 5.07 -6.22
CA GLY A 59 -14.25 6.29 -5.55
C GLY A 59 -12.82 6.64 -5.91
N MET A 60 -11.95 5.64 -6.05
CA MET A 60 -10.57 5.81 -6.48
C MET A 60 -10.49 6.37 -7.91
N VAL A 61 -11.20 5.77 -8.87
CA VAL A 61 -11.21 6.20 -10.26
C VAL A 61 -11.81 7.61 -10.41
N ASP A 62 -12.92 7.88 -9.72
CA ASP A 62 -13.57 9.20 -9.73
C ASP A 62 -12.62 10.28 -9.18
N LEU A 63 -11.86 9.97 -8.12
CA LEU A 63 -10.91 10.91 -7.54
C LEU A 63 -9.69 11.19 -8.44
N ILE A 64 -9.17 10.19 -9.16
CA ILE A 64 -8.13 10.40 -10.18
C ILE A 64 -8.65 11.38 -11.24
N ARG A 65 -9.87 11.13 -11.75
CA ARG A 65 -10.50 11.96 -12.79
C ARG A 65 -10.65 13.41 -12.35
N ASP A 66 -11.25 13.61 -11.17
CA ASP A 66 -11.54 14.94 -10.65
C ASP A 66 -10.24 15.69 -10.35
N THR A 67 -9.24 15.03 -9.78
CA THR A 67 -7.95 15.69 -9.49
C THR A 67 -7.22 16.10 -10.77
N TYR A 68 -7.24 15.26 -11.81
CA TYR A 68 -6.67 15.61 -13.09
C TYR A 68 -7.42 16.78 -13.75
N ARG A 69 -8.76 16.75 -13.76
CA ARG A 69 -9.59 17.84 -14.30
C ARG A 69 -9.35 19.17 -13.58
N ASP A 70 -9.32 19.15 -12.26
CA ASP A 70 -9.37 20.36 -11.44
C ASP A 70 -7.97 20.96 -11.18
N HIS A 71 -6.92 20.14 -11.28
CA HIS A 71 -5.57 20.53 -10.89
C HIS A 71 -4.46 20.18 -11.90
N ASP A 72 -4.80 19.55 -13.02
CA ASP A 72 -3.83 19.03 -14.00
C ASP A 72 -2.77 18.11 -13.37
N TYR A 73 -3.15 17.43 -12.27
CA TYR A 73 -2.27 16.54 -11.53
C TYR A 73 -2.78 15.10 -11.62
N LEU A 74 -1.99 14.25 -12.23
CA LEU A 74 -2.36 12.86 -12.49
C LEU A 74 -1.92 11.95 -11.34
N LEU A 75 -2.90 11.38 -10.65
CA LEU A 75 -2.67 10.47 -9.52
C LEU A 75 -2.53 9.03 -10.00
N ASP A 76 -1.64 8.28 -9.34
CA ASP A 76 -1.73 6.82 -9.33
C ASP A 76 -2.86 6.37 -8.36
N PRO A 77 -3.41 5.14 -8.51
CA PRO A 77 -4.50 4.65 -7.67
C PRO A 77 -4.20 4.65 -6.17
N HIS A 78 -2.97 4.40 -5.75
CA HIS A 78 -2.57 4.37 -4.33
C HIS A 78 -2.57 5.78 -3.74
N THR A 79 -2.02 6.75 -4.47
CA THR A 79 -2.07 8.15 -4.05
C THR A 79 -3.51 8.66 -4.00
N ALA A 80 -4.36 8.28 -4.96
CA ALA A 80 -5.78 8.63 -4.93
C ALA A 80 -6.47 8.12 -3.66
N ILE A 81 -6.28 6.85 -3.29
CA ILE A 81 -6.82 6.29 -2.03
C ILE A 81 -6.32 7.08 -0.81
N GLY A 82 -5.04 7.44 -0.78
CA GLY A 82 -4.45 8.26 0.29
C GLY A 82 -5.07 9.66 0.36
N LEU A 83 -5.33 10.29 -0.79
CA LEU A 83 -5.95 11.61 -0.87
C LEU A 83 -7.43 11.56 -0.45
N ALA A 84 -8.15 10.49 -0.80
CA ALA A 84 -9.52 10.27 -0.35
C ALA A 84 -9.56 10.19 1.18
N ALA A 85 -8.72 9.34 1.78
CA ALA A 85 -8.60 9.22 3.22
C ALA A 85 -8.21 10.55 3.88
N ALA A 86 -7.30 11.30 3.27
CA ALA A 86 -6.89 12.61 3.76
C ALA A 86 -8.03 13.64 3.75
N ARG A 87 -8.91 13.62 2.75
CA ARG A 87 -10.10 14.50 2.69
C ARG A 87 -11.16 14.12 3.71
N GLU A 88 -11.42 12.82 3.86
CA GLU A 88 -12.49 12.29 4.73
C GLU A 88 -12.10 12.30 6.22
N CYS A 89 -10.84 12.03 6.55
CA CYS A 89 -10.37 11.94 7.93
C CYS A 89 -9.75 13.24 8.46
N ARG A 90 -9.78 14.34 7.70
CA ARG A 90 -9.19 15.60 8.14
C ARG A 90 -9.98 16.18 9.32
N ALA A 91 -9.35 16.17 10.49
CA ALA A 91 -9.97 16.71 11.72
C ALA A 91 -9.84 18.24 11.85
N ASP A 92 -8.80 18.84 11.26
CA ASP A 92 -8.52 20.26 11.36
C ASP A 92 -8.16 20.87 10.00
N LEU A 93 -8.86 21.92 9.63
CA LEU A 93 -8.66 22.65 8.38
C LEU A 93 -7.50 23.67 8.46
N GLN A 94 -7.05 24.03 9.65
CA GLN A 94 -5.92 24.94 9.85
C GLN A 94 -4.58 24.22 9.73
N THR A 95 -4.51 22.96 10.15
CA THR A 95 -3.32 22.12 9.99
C THR A 95 -3.16 21.69 8.52
N PRO A 96 -1.97 21.91 7.91
CA PRO A 96 -1.67 21.41 6.56
C PRO A 96 -1.75 19.88 6.50
N MET A 97 -2.45 19.36 5.49
CA MET A 97 -2.54 17.93 5.24
C MET A 97 -1.48 17.52 4.20
N VAL A 98 -0.69 16.50 4.53
CA VAL A 98 0.29 15.92 3.61
C VAL A 98 -0.15 14.52 3.23
N THR A 99 -0.41 14.30 1.94
CA THR A 99 -0.70 12.97 1.39
C THR A 99 0.56 12.41 0.74
N LEU A 100 0.96 11.19 1.10
CA LEU A 100 2.10 10.52 0.50
C LEU A 100 1.73 9.98 -0.88
N ALA A 101 2.41 10.45 -1.91
CA ALA A 101 2.31 9.89 -3.24
C ALA A 101 3.26 8.70 -3.37
N THR A 102 2.71 7.48 -3.35
CA THR A 102 3.51 6.25 -3.16
C THR A 102 3.94 5.60 -4.47
N ALA A 103 3.38 6.00 -5.62
CA ALA A 103 3.81 5.55 -6.92
C ALA A 103 3.65 6.62 -8.01
N HIS A 104 4.37 6.42 -9.11
CA HIS A 104 4.18 7.19 -10.34
C HIS A 104 2.97 6.64 -11.13
N PRO A 105 2.12 7.48 -11.75
CA PRO A 105 0.92 7.03 -12.48
C PRO A 105 1.24 6.03 -13.61
N ALA A 106 2.39 6.16 -14.28
CA ALA A 106 2.84 5.21 -15.31
C ALA A 106 3.01 3.76 -14.82
N LYS A 107 3.06 3.52 -13.51
CA LYS A 107 3.09 2.16 -12.95
C LYS A 107 1.71 1.48 -12.97
N PHE A 108 0.63 2.25 -13.13
CA PHE A 108 -0.76 1.77 -13.10
C PHE A 108 -1.60 2.41 -14.22
N PRO A 109 -1.21 2.20 -15.50
CA PRO A 109 -1.84 2.87 -16.62
C PRO A 109 -3.35 2.57 -16.75
N ASP A 110 -3.80 1.37 -16.36
CA ASP A 110 -5.19 0.96 -16.54
C ASP A 110 -6.16 1.74 -15.64
N ALA A 111 -5.81 1.97 -14.37
CA ALA A 111 -6.62 2.78 -13.47
C ALA A 111 -6.73 4.23 -13.96
N VAL A 112 -5.63 4.75 -14.49
CA VAL A 112 -5.55 6.10 -15.04
C VAL A 112 -6.39 6.24 -16.32
N LYS A 113 -6.33 5.25 -17.23
CA LYS A 113 -7.21 5.20 -18.42
C LYS A 113 -8.68 5.10 -18.05
N GLN A 114 -9.03 4.29 -17.06
CA GLN A 114 -10.42 4.20 -16.55
C GLN A 114 -10.93 5.53 -15.97
N ALA A 115 -10.02 6.35 -15.42
CA ALA A 115 -10.35 7.70 -14.97
C ALA A 115 -10.64 8.67 -16.13
N GLY A 116 -10.35 8.28 -17.38
CA GLY A 116 -10.58 9.09 -18.58
C GLY A 116 -9.33 9.79 -19.11
N TYR A 117 -8.14 9.42 -18.63
CA TYR A 117 -6.89 9.90 -19.21
C TYR A 117 -6.69 9.28 -20.61
N PRO A 118 -6.32 10.07 -21.63
CA PRO A 118 -6.48 9.68 -23.04
C PRO A 118 -5.45 8.65 -23.55
N SER A 119 -4.35 8.44 -22.84
CA SER A 119 -3.25 7.56 -23.25
C SER A 119 -2.63 6.87 -22.04
N ASP A 120 -1.64 6.00 -22.26
CA ASP A 120 -0.81 5.56 -21.14
C ASP A 120 0.01 6.76 -20.59
N PRO A 121 0.18 6.90 -19.27
CA PRO A 121 1.02 7.95 -18.71
C PRO A 121 2.49 7.74 -19.12
N GLU A 122 3.15 8.84 -19.51
CA GLU A 122 4.54 8.79 -19.96
C GLU A 122 5.49 8.29 -18.85
N LEU A 123 6.52 7.54 -19.26
CA LEU A 123 7.62 7.20 -18.37
C LEU A 123 8.50 8.43 -18.11
N PRO A 124 9.13 8.53 -16.92
CA PRO A 124 10.14 9.54 -16.68
C PRO A 124 11.27 9.48 -17.73
N PRO A 125 11.89 10.61 -18.13
CA PRO A 125 12.86 10.64 -19.23
C PRO A 125 14.02 9.64 -19.11
N HIS A 126 14.53 9.41 -17.90
CA HIS A 126 15.61 8.46 -17.64
C HIS A 126 15.20 6.98 -17.77
N MET A 127 13.90 6.70 -17.92
CA MET A 127 13.30 5.38 -18.15
C MET A 127 12.64 5.27 -19.53
N ALA A 128 12.81 6.25 -20.43
CA ALA A 128 12.11 6.24 -21.73
C ALA A 128 12.38 4.97 -22.56
N ASN A 129 13.56 4.36 -22.42
CA ASN A 129 13.93 3.13 -23.12
C ASN A 129 13.67 1.85 -22.30
N LEU A 130 12.90 1.91 -21.20
CA LEU A 130 12.74 0.79 -20.26
C LEU A 130 12.25 -0.48 -20.97
N PHE A 131 11.26 -0.35 -21.86
CA PHE A 131 10.67 -1.47 -22.59
C PHE A 131 11.55 -1.99 -23.75
N GLU A 132 12.64 -1.32 -24.07
CA GLU A 132 13.60 -1.75 -25.11
C GLU A 132 14.76 -2.56 -24.52
N ARG A 133 14.90 -2.61 -23.18
CA ARG A 133 15.99 -3.31 -22.51
C ARG A 133 15.74 -4.82 -22.54
N GLU A 134 16.82 -5.58 -22.67
CA GLU A 134 16.76 -7.04 -22.59
C GLU A 134 16.36 -7.47 -21.16
N GLU A 135 15.27 -8.24 -21.07
CA GLU A 135 14.87 -8.87 -19.82
C GLU A 135 15.78 -10.06 -19.51
N ARG A 136 16.22 -10.18 -18.24
CA ARG A 136 16.99 -11.32 -17.76
C ARG A 136 16.27 -11.99 -16.60
N PHE A 137 15.71 -13.15 -16.88
CA PHE A 137 15.04 -13.99 -15.88
C PHE A 137 15.24 -15.48 -16.20
N THR A 138 14.92 -16.34 -15.24
CA THR A 138 14.89 -17.80 -15.42
C THR A 138 13.53 -18.30 -14.99
N ILE A 139 12.87 -19.07 -15.85
CA ILE A 139 11.58 -19.69 -15.56
C ILE A 139 11.85 -20.96 -14.77
N LEU A 140 11.21 -21.09 -13.61
CA LEU A 140 11.29 -22.27 -12.75
C LEU A 140 9.89 -22.85 -12.57
N ASP A 141 9.80 -24.17 -12.40
CA ASP A 141 8.57 -24.84 -12.04
C ASP A 141 8.10 -24.42 -10.64
N ASN A 142 6.79 -24.52 -10.40
CA ASN A 142 6.19 -24.27 -9.08
C ASN A 142 6.48 -25.42 -8.11
N ASP A 143 7.75 -25.61 -7.80
CA ASP A 143 8.27 -26.65 -6.92
C ASP A 143 9.32 -26.06 -5.96
N GLN A 144 9.15 -26.33 -4.67
CA GLN A 144 10.00 -25.78 -3.63
C GLN A 144 11.47 -26.21 -3.79
N SER A 145 11.71 -27.48 -4.13
CA SER A 145 13.06 -28.01 -4.23
C SER A 145 13.83 -27.41 -5.41
N THR A 146 13.13 -27.14 -6.51
CA THR A 146 13.64 -26.50 -7.72
C THR A 146 14.10 -25.07 -7.41
N VAL A 147 13.27 -24.29 -6.72
CA VAL A 147 13.62 -22.91 -6.32
C VAL A 147 14.81 -22.89 -5.35
N GLN A 148 14.82 -23.77 -4.35
CA GLN A 148 15.91 -23.85 -3.37
C GLN A 148 17.25 -24.23 -4.02
N SER A 149 17.23 -25.17 -4.96
CA SER A 149 18.42 -25.60 -5.70
C SER A 149 18.95 -24.46 -6.57
N PHE A 150 18.07 -23.79 -7.34
CA PHE A 150 18.46 -22.64 -8.17
C PHE A 150 19.13 -21.54 -7.35
N ILE A 151 18.58 -21.20 -6.17
CA ILE A 151 19.20 -20.22 -5.26
C ILE A 151 20.58 -20.69 -4.83
N SER A 152 20.70 -21.94 -4.35
CA SER A 152 21.96 -22.49 -3.83
C SER A 152 23.06 -22.49 -4.90
N ASP A 153 22.72 -22.81 -6.15
CA ASP A 153 23.67 -22.87 -7.27
C ASP A 153 24.15 -21.49 -7.75
N ASN A 154 23.42 -20.41 -7.41
CA ASN A 154 23.69 -19.05 -7.89
C ASN A 154 24.15 -18.07 -6.79
N ILE A 155 24.22 -18.51 -5.54
CA ILE A 155 24.87 -17.71 -4.49
C ILE A 155 26.39 -17.78 -4.68
N THR A 156 27.01 -16.62 -4.89
CA THR A 156 28.46 -16.46 -4.81
C THR A 156 28.83 -16.03 -3.38
N ALA A 157 29.96 -16.55 -2.88
CA ALA A 157 30.48 -16.21 -1.55
C ALA A 157 31.00 -14.77 -1.46
#